data_AF-A0A559MIE9-F1
#
_entry.id   AF-A0A559MIE9-F1
#
_cell.length_a   1.000
_cell.length_b   1.000
_cell.length_c   1.000
_cell.angle_alpha   90.00
_cell.angle_beta   90.00
_cell.angle_gamma   90.00
#
_symmetry.space_group_name_H-M   'P 1'
#
loop_
_entity.id
_entity.type
_entity.pdbx_description
1 polymer ?
#
loop_
_entity_poly.entity_id
_entity_poly.type
_entity_poly.pdbx_seq_one_letter_code
_entity_poly.pdbx_strand_id
1 'polypeptide(L)'
;MNTSSNTEAALGASAPLYALYVFFQSSPAIWSLIAVFSSIVSYLFLAGPKIQSSSSKAERAKAMKQAFKAIENRAAAPKNVEVGKASVLIIGCPVSHAVLTREGFYLDRKFMLLKDLEETPRKLQNMHVPAFPSMSLFHTAIEGDTLIVSYRSPGTAHPTGATLEVPLEPSNLESLQKLPINMHSSHTTAYDLGAEPNKWFSDRFGFKVVLAYWGGNPRPVLGNLPGQPANQGRKKKSVVAQTARRIPVLRTLLGDDDDGIIAFNDCAPYLVINERSVADVSTRLPAHMEMDHTKFRANIVVTGSDAAFEEDFWGELTLEGRGEESSTIILTGN
;
A
#
# COMPACT_ATOMS: atom_id res chain seq x y z
N MET A 1 -60.10 24.36 44.35
CA MET A 1 -61.04 23.66 43.44
C MET A 1 -60.21 22.98 42.36
N ASN A 2 -60.55 21.71 42.10
CA ASN A 2 -59.99 20.74 41.16
C ASN A 2 -58.65 20.03 41.46
N THR A 3 -58.85 18.75 41.78
CA THR A 3 -58.01 17.57 41.89
C THR A 3 -57.76 16.90 40.53
N SER A 4 -56.57 16.28 40.37
CA SER A 4 -56.20 15.04 39.61
C SER A 4 -54.72 15.19 39.19
N SER A 5 -53.70 14.46 39.66
CA SER A 5 -53.42 13.03 39.88
C SER A 5 -53.30 12.19 38.60
N ASN A 6 -52.15 11.51 38.47
CA ASN A 6 -51.70 10.49 37.50
C ASN A 6 -50.88 11.06 36.32
N THR A 7 -49.68 10.56 35.99
CA THR A 7 -49.17 9.19 36.13
C THR A 7 -47.63 9.18 36.14
N GLU A 8 -47.04 8.59 37.19
CA GLU A 8 -45.71 7.95 37.11
C GLU A 8 -45.85 6.63 36.35
N ALA A 9 -44.93 6.35 35.42
CA ALA A 9 -44.73 5.01 34.87
C ALA A 9 -43.23 4.72 34.82
N ALA A 10 -42.86 3.71 35.58
CA ALA A 10 -41.53 3.20 35.85
C ALA A 10 -40.77 2.71 34.60
N LEU A 11 -39.45 2.86 34.63
CA LEU A 11 -38.50 2.02 33.89
C LEU A 11 -37.53 1.41 34.90
N GLY A 12 -37.84 0.17 35.29
CA GLY A 12 -37.05 -0.63 36.21
C GLY A 12 -35.69 -0.99 35.62
N ALA A 13 -34.62 -0.54 36.28
CA ALA A 13 -33.31 -1.13 36.11
C ALA A 13 -33.31 -2.52 36.77
N SER A 14 -32.98 -3.54 35.99
CA SER A 14 -32.95 -4.93 36.40
C SER A 14 -32.06 -5.14 37.64
N ALA A 15 -32.64 -5.73 38.69
CA ALA A 15 -32.00 -6.01 39.98
C ALA A 15 -30.67 -6.81 39.99
N PRO A 16 -30.30 -7.67 39.00
CA PRO A 16 -29.07 -8.47 39.13
C PRO A 16 -27.76 -7.67 38.94
N LEU A 17 -27.78 -6.56 38.18
CA LEU A 17 -26.56 -5.75 37.96
C LEU A 17 -26.19 -4.91 39.19
N TYR A 18 -27.19 -4.43 39.94
CA TYR A 18 -26.95 -3.68 41.16
C TYR A 18 -26.47 -4.58 42.30
N ALA A 19 -27.00 -5.81 42.39
CA ALA A 19 -26.54 -6.81 43.35
C ALA A 19 -25.07 -7.23 43.10
N LEU A 20 -24.67 -7.40 41.83
CA LEU A 20 -23.27 -7.66 41.45
C LEU A 20 -22.35 -6.50 41.81
N TYR A 21 -22.79 -5.25 41.61
CA TYR A 21 -22.02 -4.06 41.96
C TYR A 21 -21.80 -3.94 43.48
N VAL A 22 -22.83 -4.20 44.28
CA VAL A 22 -22.74 -4.18 45.75
C VAL A 22 -21.88 -5.34 46.28
N PHE A 23 -21.94 -6.52 45.65
CA PHE A 23 -21.10 -7.68 46.01
C PHE A 23 -19.60 -7.44 45.75
N PHE A 24 -19.26 -6.70 44.68
CA PHE A 24 -17.88 -6.30 44.40
C PHE A 24 -17.37 -5.20 45.35
N GLN A 25 -18.23 -4.34 45.89
CA GLN A 25 -17.83 -3.32 46.88
C GLN A 25 -17.64 -3.88 48.29
N SER A 26 -18.30 -4.98 48.65
CA SER A 26 -18.36 -5.47 50.04
C SER A 26 -17.26 -6.47 50.42
N SER A 27 -16.43 -6.94 49.48
CA SER A 27 -15.38 -7.93 49.75
C SER A 27 -13.97 -7.37 49.52
N PRO A 28 -13.22 -7.03 50.60
CA PRO A 28 -11.83 -6.61 50.51
C PRO A 28 -10.92 -7.67 49.87
N ALA A 29 -11.29 -8.95 49.96
CA ALA A 29 -10.54 -10.06 49.37
C ALA A 29 -10.54 -10.02 47.84
N ILE A 30 -11.62 -9.57 47.21
CA ILE A 30 -11.73 -9.46 45.75
C ILE A 30 -10.84 -8.32 45.24
N TRP A 31 -10.83 -7.17 45.93
CA TRP A 31 -9.94 -6.06 45.60
C TRP A 31 -8.46 -6.42 45.80
N SER A 32 -8.13 -7.17 46.85
CA SER A 32 -6.78 -7.71 47.06
C SER A 32 -6.37 -8.67 45.94
N LEU A 33 -7.26 -9.55 45.47
CA LEU A 33 -7.01 -10.45 44.35
C LEU A 33 -6.78 -9.67 43.05
N ILE A 34 -7.59 -8.65 42.76
CA ILE A 34 -7.43 -7.77 41.60
C ILE A 34 -6.10 -7.00 41.68
N ALA A 35 -5.73 -6.50 42.86
CA ALA A 35 -4.49 -5.76 43.07
C ALA A 35 -3.26 -6.68 42.90
N VAL A 36 -3.31 -7.90 43.42
CA VAL A 36 -2.26 -8.91 43.23
C VAL A 36 -2.15 -9.31 41.76
N PHE A 37 -3.28 -9.53 41.08
CA PHE A 37 -3.28 -9.86 39.65
C PHE A 37 -2.72 -8.70 38.81
N SER A 38 -3.11 -7.45 39.09
CA SER A 38 -2.59 -6.24 38.44
C SER A 38 -1.08 -6.06 38.69
N SER A 39 -0.62 -6.38 39.90
CA SER A 39 0.79 -6.30 40.28
C SER A 39 1.62 -7.41 39.62
N ILE A 40 1.09 -8.63 39.52
CA ILE A 40 1.74 -9.76 38.81
C ILE A 40 1.80 -9.47 37.31
N VAL A 41 0.73 -8.95 36.71
CA VAL A 41 0.73 -8.54 35.29
C VAL A 41 1.74 -7.42 35.06
N SER A 42 1.80 -6.42 35.94
CA SER A 42 2.80 -5.33 35.86
C SER A 42 4.23 -5.83 36.05
N TYR A 43 4.46 -6.75 36.99
CA TYR A 43 5.77 -7.35 37.24
C TYR A 43 6.23 -8.22 36.06
N LEU A 44 5.34 -9.01 35.46
CA LEU A 44 5.63 -9.78 34.24
C LEU A 44 5.87 -8.86 33.03
N PHE A 45 5.25 -7.68 32.99
CA PHE A 45 5.50 -6.66 31.95
C PHE A 45 6.86 -5.96 32.12
N LEU A 46 7.31 -5.75 33.36
CA LEU A 46 8.54 -5.01 33.68
C LEU A 46 9.78 -5.91 33.81
N ALA A 47 9.62 -7.17 34.23
CA ALA A 47 10.70 -8.11 34.52
C ALA A 47 10.93 -9.16 33.42
N GLY A 48 10.09 -9.18 32.37
CA GLY A 48 10.34 -10.00 31.19
C GLY A 48 11.63 -9.57 30.46
N PRO A 49 12.36 -10.50 29.79
CA PRO A 49 13.50 -10.11 28.98
C PRO A 49 13.06 -9.05 27.98
N LYS A 50 13.85 -7.99 27.81
CA LYS A 50 13.67 -7.02 26.72
C LYS A 50 13.82 -7.77 25.40
N ILE A 51 12.75 -8.37 24.92
CA ILE A 51 12.65 -8.89 23.56
C ILE A 51 12.83 -7.65 22.71
N GLN A 52 13.95 -7.60 22.01
CA GLN A 52 14.25 -6.60 21.01
C GLN A 52 13.17 -6.75 19.94
N SER A 53 12.07 -6.02 20.13
CA SER A 53 10.91 -5.99 19.26
C SER A 53 11.36 -5.34 17.97
N SER A 54 11.91 -6.17 17.08
CA SER A 54 12.03 -5.81 15.69
C SER A 54 10.60 -5.51 15.23
N SER A 55 10.41 -4.31 14.68
CA SER A 55 9.10 -3.88 14.19
C SER A 55 8.57 -4.96 13.25
N SER A 56 7.37 -5.51 13.51
CA SER A 56 6.66 -6.46 12.63
C SER A 56 6.71 -6.10 11.13
N LYS A 57 6.81 -4.80 10.81
CA LYS A 57 7.02 -4.31 9.44
C LYS A 57 8.36 -4.70 8.84
N ALA A 58 9.45 -4.62 9.62
CA ALA A 58 10.79 -5.01 9.20
C ALA A 58 10.89 -6.52 8.99
N GLU A 59 10.23 -7.33 9.82
CA GLU A 59 10.14 -8.78 9.61
C GLU A 59 9.35 -9.15 8.36
N ARG A 60 8.19 -8.51 8.14
CA ARG A 60 7.40 -8.69 6.91
C ARG A 60 8.20 -8.29 5.66
N ALA A 61 8.85 -7.13 5.67
CA ALA A 61 9.71 -6.70 4.57
C ALA A 61 10.86 -7.69 4.31
N LYS A 62 11.51 -8.18 5.38
CA LYS A 62 12.57 -9.18 5.28
C LYS A 62 12.08 -10.51 4.71
N ALA A 63 10.91 -10.98 5.14
CA ALA A 63 10.30 -12.22 4.63
C ALA A 63 9.93 -12.09 3.14
N MET A 64 9.35 -10.95 2.74
CA MET A 64 8.99 -10.68 1.35
C MET A 64 10.24 -10.59 0.46
N LYS A 65 11.31 -9.94 0.94
CA LYS A 65 12.62 -9.93 0.27
C LYS A 65 13.19 -11.33 0.06
N GLN A 66 13.12 -12.18 1.09
CA GLN A 66 13.59 -13.56 0.99
C GLN A 66 12.78 -14.37 -0.03
N ALA A 67 11.45 -14.21 -0.04
CA ALA A 67 10.57 -14.84 -1.02
C ALA A 67 10.88 -14.37 -2.46
N PHE A 68 11.07 -13.06 -2.66
CA PHE A 68 11.43 -12.47 -3.95
C PHE A 68 12.75 -13.05 -4.48
N LYS A 69 13.81 -13.02 -3.66
CA LYS A 69 15.12 -13.58 -4.05
C LYS A 69 15.08 -15.08 -4.31
N ALA A 70 14.25 -15.83 -3.57
CA ALA A 70 14.08 -17.26 -3.81
C ALA A 70 13.43 -17.55 -5.18
N ILE A 71 12.54 -16.68 -5.65
CA ILE A 71 11.91 -16.79 -6.98
C ILE A 71 12.89 -16.40 -8.08
N GLU A 72 13.63 -15.30 -7.90
CA GLU A 72 14.63 -14.81 -8.85
C GLU A 72 15.73 -15.85 -9.11
N ASN A 73 16.31 -16.43 -8.04
CA ASN A 73 17.35 -17.44 -8.17
C ASN A 73 16.88 -18.75 -8.81
N ARG A 74 15.56 -19.00 -8.89
CA ARG A 74 14.96 -20.16 -9.57
C ARG A 74 14.59 -19.87 -11.03
N ALA A 75 14.73 -18.64 -11.50
CA ALA A 75 14.37 -18.23 -12.86
C ALA A 75 15.42 -18.63 -13.91
N ALA A 76 15.58 -19.94 -14.15
CA ALA A 76 16.04 -20.45 -15.43
C ALA A 76 14.81 -20.90 -16.25
N ALA A 77 14.52 -20.14 -17.33
CA ALA A 77 13.49 -20.31 -18.37
C ALA A 77 11.99 -20.30 -17.95
N PRO A 78 11.14 -19.45 -18.58
CA PRO A 78 9.70 -19.66 -18.60
C PRO A 78 9.15 -19.92 -20.01
N LYS A 79 8.07 -20.71 -20.06
CA LYS A 79 7.09 -20.74 -21.16
C LYS A 79 5.94 -19.79 -20.78
N ASN A 80 5.66 -18.85 -21.69
CA ASN A 80 4.42 -18.13 -21.94
C ASN A 80 3.50 -17.78 -20.75
N VAL A 81 3.92 -16.83 -19.91
CA VAL A 81 3.03 -15.82 -19.27
C VAL A 81 3.87 -14.54 -19.13
N GLU A 82 3.49 -13.44 -19.78
CA GLU A 82 4.12 -12.13 -19.53
C GLU A 82 3.62 -11.60 -18.18
N VAL A 83 4.44 -11.72 -17.14
CA VAL A 83 4.10 -11.22 -15.81
C VAL A 83 4.27 -9.70 -15.77
N GLY A 84 3.20 -9.01 -15.41
CA GLY A 84 3.06 -7.57 -15.55
C GLY A 84 3.97 -6.69 -14.68
N LYS A 85 4.05 -5.43 -15.09
CA LYS A 85 5.14 -4.47 -14.93
C LYS A 85 5.37 -3.95 -13.50
N ALA A 86 6.63 -3.76 -13.11
CA ALA A 86 6.99 -2.96 -11.94
C ALA A 86 7.01 -1.48 -12.34
N SER A 87 6.09 -0.68 -11.79
CA SER A 87 5.99 0.75 -12.09
C SER A 87 6.55 1.59 -10.96
N VAL A 88 7.75 2.13 -11.18
CA VAL A 88 8.11 3.41 -10.55
C VAL A 88 7.17 4.48 -11.12
N LEU A 89 6.85 5.54 -10.38
CA LEU A 89 5.83 6.54 -10.71
C LEU A 89 6.00 7.30 -12.06
N ILE A 90 6.93 6.87 -12.89
CA ILE A 90 7.38 7.51 -14.11
C ILE A 90 6.85 6.74 -15.33
N ILE A 91 7.30 5.50 -15.58
CA ILE A 91 6.77 4.56 -16.60
C ILE A 91 6.98 3.12 -16.07
N GLY A 92 6.06 2.19 -16.39
CA GLY A 92 6.18 0.78 -15.99
C GLY A 92 7.22 0.02 -16.81
N CYS A 93 8.02 -0.85 -16.18
CA CYS A 93 8.97 -1.72 -16.85
C CYS A 93 8.50 -3.20 -16.82
N PRO A 94 8.58 -3.95 -17.93
CA PRO A 94 8.19 -5.37 -17.96
C PRO A 94 9.15 -6.19 -17.09
N VAL A 95 8.60 -7.20 -16.41
CA VAL A 95 9.37 -8.13 -15.59
C VAL A 95 9.02 -9.56 -15.97
N SER A 96 9.92 -10.52 -15.75
CA SER A 96 9.61 -11.92 -16.05
C SER A 96 8.80 -12.58 -14.92
N HIS A 97 8.92 -12.06 -13.70
CA HIS A 97 8.27 -12.57 -12.51
C HIS A 97 7.98 -11.41 -11.55
N ALA A 98 6.92 -11.55 -10.76
CA ALA A 98 6.54 -10.60 -9.72
C ALA A 98 5.97 -11.34 -8.52
N VAL A 99 6.10 -10.74 -7.34
CA VAL A 99 5.49 -11.25 -6.11
C VAL A 99 4.20 -10.48 -5.85
N LEU A 100 3.09 -11.21 -5.81
CA LEU A 100 1.77 -10.69 -5.46
C LEU A 100 1.71 -10.37 -3.96
N THR A 101 1.21 -9.20 -3.60
CA THR A 101 1.05 -8.77 -2.21
C THR A 101 -0.30 -8.08 -2.00
N ARG A 102 -0.67 -7.75 -0.75
CA ARG A 102 -1.93 -7.04 -0.52
C ARG A 102 -1.90 -5.59 -0.99
N GLU A 103 -0.71 -4.98 -1.01
CA GLU A 103 -0.47 -3.59 -1.36
C GLU A 103 -0.12 -3.34 -2.84
N GLY A 104 -0.19 -4.36 -3.70
CA GLY A 104 0.25 -4.35 -5.09
C GLY A 104 1.40 -5.32 -5.35
N PHE A 105 2.01 -5.31 -6.54
CA PHE A 105 3.24 -6.10 -6.73
C PHE A 105 4.37 -5.57 -5.84
N TYR A 106 5.25 -6.47 -5.38
CA TYR A 106 6.27 -6.15 -4.37
C TYR A 106 7.11 -4.89 -4.64
N LEU A 107 7.54 -4.70 -5.89
CA LEU A 107 8.37 -3.56 -6.31
C LEU A 107 7.56 -2.42 -6.94
N ASP A 108 6.25 -2.60 -7.07
CA ASP A 108 5.39 -1.64 -7.76
C ASP A 108 5.09 -0.43 -6.88
N ARG A 109 5.25 0.76 -7.48
CA ARG A 109 4.94 2.08 -6.91
C ARG A 109 5.54 2.29 -5.51
N LYS A 110 6.79 1.85 -5.33
CA LYS A 110 7.60 2.06 -4.11
C LYS A 110 8.42 3.36 -4.12
N PHE A 111 8.53 3.99 -5.28
CA PHE A 111 9.26 5.25 -5.48
C PHE A 111 8.31 6.31 -6.03
N MET A 112 8.51 7.56 -5.61
CA MET A 112 7.75 8.73 -6.05
C MET A 112 8.68 9.91 -6.25
N LEU A 113 8.41 10.73 -7.27
CA LEU A 113 9.04 12.04 -7.41
C LEU A 113 8.18 13.11 -6.72
N LEU A 114 8.83 14.01 -5.99
CA LEU A 114 8.22 15.17 -5.37
C LEU A 114 8.91 16.42 -5.89
N LYS A 115 8.13 17.45 -6.23
CA LYS A 115 8.65 18.78 -6.51
C LYS A 115 8.80 19.53 -5.20
N ASP A 116 9.99 20.08 -4.95
CA ASP A 116 10.18 21.02 -3.85
C ASP A 116 9.68 22.40 -4.29
N LEU A 117 8.76 22.98 -3.52
CA LEU A 117 8.20 24.29 -3.80
C LEU A 117 9.07 25.44 -3.29
N GLU A 118 10.17 25.13 -2.60
CA GLU A 118 11.14 26.11 -2.09
C GLU A 118 10.52 27.13 -1.12
N GLU A 119 9.39 26.77 -0.51
CA GLU A 119 8.70 27.55 0.52
C GLU A 119 9.32 27.32 1.91
N THR A 120 9.11 28.27 2.82
CA THR A 120 9.43 28.11 4.25
C THR A 120 8.14 28.20 5.07
N PRO A 121 7.70 27.12 5.74
CA PRO A 121 8.35 25.80 5.87
C PRO A 121 8.38 24.99 4.56
N ARG A 122 9.37 24.08 4.44
CA ARG A 122 9.58 23.23 3.26
C ARG A 122 8.29 22.51 2.87
N LYS A 123 7.86 22.71 1.63
CA LYS A 123 6.63 22.12 1.09
C LYS A 123 6.94 21.31 -0.15
N LEU A 124 6.46 20.07 -0.16
CA LEU A 124 6.66 19.13 -1.25
C LEU A 124 5.32 18.86 -1.95
N GLN A 125 5.37 18.79 -3.28
CA GLN A 125 4.22 18.48 -4.13
C GLN A 125 4.43 17.13 -4.80
N ASN A 126 3.46 16.22 -4.70
CA ASN A 126 3.50 14.96 -5.43
C ASN A 126 3.51 15.22 -6.94
N MET A 127 4.43 14.58 -7.66
CA MET A 127 4.49 14.68 -9.12
C MET A 127 3.73 13.54 -9.76
N HIS A 128 2.78 13.87 -10.63
CA HIS A 128 2.04 12.92 -11.45
C HIS A 128 2.10 13.36 -12.91
N VAL A 129 2.10 12.41 -13.84
CA VAL A 129 2.19 12.67 -15.29
C VAL A 129 1.18 13.71 -15.79
N PRO A 130 -0.10 13.74 -15.35
CA PRO A 130 -1.05 14.77 -15.81
C PRO A 130 -0.65 16.21 -15.45
N ALA A 131 0.05 16.40 -14.31
CA ALA A 131 0.52 17.72 -13.86
C ALA A 131 1.95 18.02 -14.34
N PHE A 132 2.76 16.97 -14.55
CA PHE A 132 4.15 17.06 -14.99
C PHE A 132 4.41 16.09 -16.15
N PRO A 133 3.97 16.42 -17.39
CA PRO A 133 4.10 15.50 -18.53
C PRO A 133 5.54 15.12 -18.86
N SER A 134 6.52 15.97 -18.52
CA SER A 134 7.95 15.69 -18.68
C SER A 134 8.44 14.48 -17.88
N MET A 135 7.67 13.99 -16.90
CA MET A 135 7.94 12.69 -16.27
C MET A 135 7.95 11.55 -17.28
N SER A 136 7.20 11.64 -18.39
CA SER A 136 7.20 10.62 -19.45
C SER A 136 8.51 10.54 -20.25
N LEU A 137 9.48 11.42 -20.00
CA LEU A 137 10.80 11.39 -20.62
C LEU A 137 11.77 10.44 -19.90
N PHE A 138 11.38 9.90 -18.75
CA PHE A 138 12.22 9.02 -17.95
C PHE A 138 11.72 7.59 -18.09
N HIS A 139 12.64 6.65 -18.29
CA HIS A 139 12.35 5.24 -18.49
C HIS A 139 13.06 4.41 -17.43
N THR A 140 12.48 3.27 -17.08
CA THR A 140 12.99 2.43 -16.00
C THR A 140 13.23 1.01 -16.47
N ALA A 141 14.20 0.36 -15.85
CA ALA A 141 14.47 -1.06 -15.96
C ALA A 141 14.93 -1.61 -14.60
N ILE A 142 14.81 -2.91 -14.40
CA ILE A 142 15.29 -3.59 -13.20
C ILE A 142 16.40 -4.55 -13.60
N GLU A 143 17.55 -4.41 -12.95
CA GLU A 143 18.72 -5.26 -13.11
C GLU A 143 19.15 -5.78 -11.72
N GLY A 144 18.80 -7.03 -11.43
CA GLY A 144 18.99 -7.63 -10.11
C GLY A 144 18.30 -6.81 -9.01
N ASP A 145 19.06 -6.37 -8.01
CA ASP A 145 18.57 -5.57 -6.88
C ASP A 145 18.52 -4.04 -7.17
N THR A 146 18.74 -3.63 -8.43
CA THR A 146 18.90 -2.22 -8.82
C THR A 146 17.83 -1.77 -9.81
N LEU A 147 17.24 -0.61 -9.54
CA LEU A 147 16.42 0.16 -10.46
C LEU A 147 17.34 1.05 -11.31
N ILE A 148 17.32 0.85 -12.62
CA ILE A 148 18.00 1.70 -13.60
C ILE A 148 16.99 2.73 -14.11
N VAL A 149 17.32 4.02 -14.01
CA VAL A 149 16.54 5.11 -14.57
C VAL A 149 17.33 5.77 -15.70
N SER A 150 16.74 5.83 -16.88
CA SER A 150 17.29 6.53 -18.04
C SER A 150 16.41 7.73 -18.39
N TYR A 151 17.00 8.75 -19.01
CA TYR A 151 16.29 9.94 -19.49
C TYR A 151 16.41 9.99 -21.01
N ARG A 152 15.33 10.32 -21.70
CA ARG A 152 15.27 10.51 -23.14
C ARG A 152 14.87 11.95 -23.43
N SER A 153 15.77 12.71 -24.06
CA SER A 153 15.44 14.08 -24.44
C SER A 153 14.34 14.11 -25.49
N PRO A 154 13.47 15.14 -25.49
CA PRO A 154 12.47 15.31 -26.55
C PRO A 154 13.10 15.24 -27.95
N GLY A 155 12.49 14.46 -28.84
CA GLY A 155 12.96 14.30 -30.23
C GLY A 155 14.10 13.29 -30.42
N THR A 156 14.54 12.60 -29.37
CA THR A 156 15.58 11.55 -29.47
C THR A 156 14.97 10.14 -29.35
N ALA A 157 15.54 9.16 -30.05
CA ALA A 157 15.12 7.77 -29.97
C ALA A 157 15.84 6.99 -28.84
N HIS A 158 17.02 7.45 -28.43
CA HIS A 158 17.90 6.78 -27.49
C HIS A 158 18.02 7.55 -26.17
N PRO A 159 18.39 6.89 -25.07
CA PRO A 159 18.71 7.57 -23.82
C PRO A 159 19.76 8.67 -24.00
N THR A 160 19.55 9.80 -23.33
CA THR A 160 20.44 10.94 -23.30
C THR A 160 21.24 10.95 -21.99
N GLY A 161 22.56 10.82 -22.10
CA GLY A 161 23.48 10.97 -20.98
C GLY A 161 23.51 9.76 -20.03
N ALA A 162 24.01 9.99 -18.81
CA ALA A 162 24.19 8.94 -17.81
C ALA A 162 22.85 8.49 -17.20
N THR A 163 22.73 7.19 -16.99
CA THR A 163 21.68 6.53 -16.20
C THR A 163 21.86 6.82 -14.71
N LEU A 164 20.78 6.70 -13.95
CA LEU A 164 20.78 6.71 -12.49
C LEU A 164 20.49 5.31 -12.00
N GLU A 165 21.33 4.83 -11.08
CA GLU A 165 21.15 3.55 -10.40
C GLU A 165 20.60 3.80 -9.01
N VAL A 166 19.50 3.14 -8.66
CA VAL A 166 18.84 3.27 -7.36
C VAL A 166 18.63 1.87 -6.79
N PRO A 167 19.06 1.58 -5.55
CA PRO A 167 18.75 0.29 -4.95
C PRO A 167 17.24 0.13 -4.80
N LEU A 168 16.69 -1.02 -5.20
CA LEU A 168 15.26 -1.33 -5.01
C LEU A 168 14.86 -1.30 -3.53
N GLU A 169 15.82 -1.62 -2.66
CA GLU A 169 15.69 -1.59 -1.21
C GLU A 169 16.93 -0.96 -0.57
N PRO A 170 16.89 0.34 -0.27
CA PRO A 170 17.97 1.02 0.44
C PRO A 170 18.22 0.36 1.80
N SER A 171 19.48 0.02 2.11
CA SER A 171 19.84 -0.60 3.40
C SER A 171 19.91 0.42 4.55
N ASN A 172 20.00 1.70 4.24
CA ASN A 172 20.29 2.80 5.16
C ASN A 172 19.04 3.63 5.54
N LEU A 173 17.83 3.06 5.47
CA LEU A 173 16.57 3.78 5.73
C LEU A 173 16.53 4.55 7.05
N GLU A 174 17.17 4.03 8.10
CA GLU A 174 17.20 4.67 9.42
C GLU A 174 17.97 6.00 9.43
N SER A 175 18.92 6.16 8.50
CA SER A 175 19.72 7.37 8.34
C SER A 175 19.08 8.41 7.41
N LEU A 176 18.06 8.00 6.65
CA LEU A 176 17.42 8.87 5.66
C LEU A 176 16.38 9.80 6.29
N GLN A 177 16.25 10.99 5.72
CA GLN A 177 15.25 11.96 6.15
C GLN A 177 13.85 11.43 5.86
N LYS A 178 12.98 11.42 6.88
CA LYS A 178 11.56 11.09 6.73
C LYS A 178 10.78 12.24 6.12
N LEU A 179 9.92 11.92 5.16
CA LEU A 179 9.05 12.86 4.46
C LEU A 179 7.58 12.51 4.76
N PRO A 180 6.78 13.42 5.35
CA PRO A 180 5.35 13.24 5.39
C PRO A 180 4.78 13.45 3.99
N ILE A 181 4.12 12.42 3.45
CA ILE A 181 3.45 12.48 2.15
C ILE A 181 1.95 12.38 2.38
N ASN A 182 1.22 13.31 1.77
CA ASN A 182 -0.23 13.24 1.66
C ASN A 182 -0.60 13.04 0.19
N MET A 183 -1.16 11.88 -0.13
CA MET A 183 -1.56 11.53 -1.49
C MET A 183 -3.04 11.20 -1.51
N HIS A 184 -3.82 12.04 -2.21
CA HIS A 184 -5.29 11.94 -2.25
C HIS A 184 -5.93 11.89 -0.84
N SER A 185 -5.47 12.75 0.07
CA SER A 185 -5.88 12.79 1.48
C SER A 185 -5.48 11.56 2.31
N SER A 186 -4.79 10.58 1.71
CA SER A 186 -4.23 9.42 2.39
C SER A 186 -2.77 9.66 2.74
N HIS A 187 -2.47 9.62 4.05
CA HIS A 187 -1.16 9.98 4.58
C HIS A 187 -0.24 8.76 4.65
N THR A 188 1.04 8.97 4.34
CA THR A 188 2.13 8.00 4.52
C THR A 188 3.44 8.70 4.88
N THR A 189 4.41 7.93 5.33
CA THR A 189 5.78 8.39 5.57
C THR A 189 6.69 7.74 4.55
N ALA A 190 7.48 8.55 3.87
CA ALA A 190 8.51 8.11 2.94
C ALA A 190 9.89 8.57 3.41
N TYR A 191 10.92 8.21 2.63
CA TYR A 191 12.30 8.54 2.88
C TYR A 191 12.89 9.27 1.68
N ASP A 192 13.55 10.40 1.92
CA ASP A 192 14.35 11.10 0.91
C ASP A 192 15.60 10.25 0.62
N LEU A 193 15.80 9.84 -0.65
CA LEU A 193 16.96 9.02 -1.04
C LEU A 193 18.27 9.80 -1.14
N GLY A 194 18.25 11.11 -0.92
CA GLY A 194 19.45 11.92 -0.74
C GLY A 194 19.84 12.72 -1.97
N ALA A 195 20.94 13.47 -1.81
CA ALA A 195 21.29 14.56 -2.72
C ALA A 195 21.63 14.10 -4.15
N GLU A 196 22.26 12.94 -4.33
CA GLU A 196 22.69 12.47 -5.65
C GLU A 196 21.50 12.13 -6.58
N PRO A 197 20.57 11.23 -6.21
CA PRO A 197 19.36 10.99 -7.02
C PRO A 197 18.54 12.27 -7.23
N ASN A 198 18.39 13.09 -6.18
CA ASN A 198 17.62 14.34 -6.24
C ASN A 198 18.23 15.31 -7.27
N LYS A 199 19.55 15.51 -7.22
CA LYS A 199 20.27 16.35 -8.18
C LYS A 199 20.12 15.82 -9.59
N TRP A 200 20.26 14.50 -9.78
CA TRP A 200 20.11 13.89 -11.10
C TRP A 200 18.74 14.22 -11.72
N PHE A 201 17.64 14.04 -10.98
CA PHE A 201 16.32 14.44 -11.48
C PHE A 201 16.20 15.95 -11.68
N SER A 202 16.66 16.75 -10.72
CA SER A 202 16.60 18.20 -10.80
C SER A 202 17.29 18.79 -12.03
N ASP A 203 18.46 18.28 -12.38
CA ASP A 203 19.20 18.72 -13.56
C ASP A 203 18.40 18.48 -14.87
N ARG A 204 17.58 17.41 -14.94
CA ARG A 204 16.74 17.11 -16.10
C ARG A 204 15.40 17.83 -16.09
N PHE A 205 14.81 18.06 -14.92
CA PHE A 205 13.52 18.75 -14.79
C PHE A 205 13.65 20.28 -14.83
N GLY A 206 14.80 20.83 -14.46
CA GLY A 206 15.02 22.28 -14.35
C GLY A 206 14.46 22.90 -13.07
N PHE A 207 14.07 22.08 -12.09
CA PHE A 207 13.60 22.52 -10.76
C PHE A 207 13.96 21.49 -9.69
N LYS A 208 13.84 21.87 -8.42
CA LYS A 208 14.16 20.96 -7.30
C LYS A 208 13.20 19.78 -7.23
N VAL A 209 13.75 18.57 -7.28
CA VAL A 209 13.04 17.30 -7.28
C VAL A 209 13.64 16.40 -6.21
N VAL A 210 12.77 15.69 -5.51
CA VAL A 210 13.13 14.71 -4.49
C VAL A 210 12.65 13.34 -4.94
N LEU A 211 13.54 12.36 -4.93
CA LEU A 211 13.20 10.95 -5.08
C LEU A 211 12.87 10.37 -3.70
N ALA A 212 11.59 10.10 -3.48
CA ALA A 212 11.09 9.51 -2.25
C ALA A 212 10.92 7.99 -2.39
N TYR A 213 11.35 7.26 -1.36
CA TYR A 213 11.14 5.82 -1.22
C TYR A 213 10.14 5.52 -0.10
N TRP A 214 9.19 4.64 -0.38
CA TRP A 214 8.06 4.33 0.52
C TRP A 214 8.48 3.67 1.83
N GLY A 215 9.44 2.74 1.79
CA GLY A 215 10.01 2.10 2.98
C GLY A 215 9.03 1.34 3.89
N GLY A 216 8.00 0.71 3.31
CA GLY A 216 7.11 -0.21 4.05
C GLY A 216 6.03 0.48 4.90
N ASN A 217 5.59 1.68 4.52
CA ASN A 217 4.60 2.46 5.28
C ASN A 217 3.23 2.50 4.58
N PRO A 218 2.42 1.43 4.65
CA PRO A 218 1.14 1.35 3.94
C PRO A 218 0.22 2.51 4.29
N ARG A 219 -0.47 2.99 3.27
CA ARG A 219 -1.51 4.00 3.40
C ARG A 219 -2.87 3.40 3.07
N PRO A 220 -3.94 3.82 3.75
CA PRO A 220 -5.27 3.34 3.45
C PRO A 220 -5.74 3.81 2.07
N VAL A 221 -6.41 2.93 1.34
CA VAL A 221 -7.29 3.30 0.24
C VAL A 221 -8.47 4.08 0.83
N LEU A 222 -8.77 5.22 0.22
CA LEU A 222 -9.93 6.04 0.54
C LEU A 222 -10.86 6.03 -0.68
N GLY A 223 -12.17 5.90 -0.46
CA GLY A 223 -13.17 5.79 -1.54
C GLY A 223 -13.72 4.37 -1.70
N ASN A 224 -14.05 3.98 -2.94
CA ASN A 224 -14.65 2.69 -3.25
C ASN A 224 -13.68 1.54 -2.97
N LEU A 225 -14.05 0.67 -2.05
CA LEU A 225 -13.35 -0.58 -1.76
C LEU A 225 -14.12 -1.75 -2.40
N PRO A 226 -13.43 -2.77 -2.93
CA PRO A 226 -14.10 -3.98 -3.41
C PRO A 226 -14.97 -4.59 -2.30
N GLY A 227 -16.19 -4.97 -2.64
CA GLY A 227 -17.17 -5.52 -1.70
C GLY A 227 -17.80 -4.52 -0.72
N GLN A 228 -17.56 -3.20 -0.87
CA GLN A 228 -18.25 -2.17 -0.08
C GLN A 228 -19.03 -1.21 -1.00
N PRO A 229 -20.24 -0.77 -0.59
CA PRO A 229 -21.00 0.21 -1.36
C PRO A 229 -20.23 1.53 -1.44
N ALA A 230 -20.26 2.18 -2.62
CA ALA A 230 -19.50 3.39 -2.93
C ALA A 230 -19.64 4.57 -1.93
N ASN A 231 -20.72 4.55 -1.13
CA ASN A 231 -21.02 5.58 -0.13
C ASN A 231 -20.43 5.29 1.27
N GLN A 232 -19.77 4.15 1.48
CA GLN A 232 -19.17 3.79 2.76
C GLN A 232 -17.65 3.94 2.70
N GLY A 233 -17.15 5.01 3.30
CA GLY A 233 -15.72 5.16 3.56
C GLY A 233 -15.24 4.19 4.66
N ARG A 234 -13.93 3.92 4.67
CA ARG A 234 -13.27 3.08 5.67
C ARG A 234 -13.67 3.48 7.09
N LYS A 235 -14.27 2.55 7.85
CA LYS A 235 -14.69 2.76 9.24
C LYS A 235 -13.47 3.18 10.09
N LYS A 236 -13.60 4.28 10.85
CA LYS A 236 -12.53 4.74 11.76
C LYS A 236 -12.27 3.66 12.80
N LYS A 237 -11.01 3.17 12.87
CA LYS A 237 -10.63 2.11 13.81
C LYS A 237 -10.66 2.65 15.25
N SER A 238 -11.26 1.87 16.17
CA SER A 238 -11.28 2.20 17.60
C SER A 238 -9.88 2.08 18.20
N VAL A 239 -9.46 3.07 18.98
CA VAL A 239 -8.15 3.10 19.68
C VAL A 239 -7.97 1.88 20.59
N VAL A 240 -9.06 1.36 21.18
CA VAL A 240 -9.03 0.18 22.05
C VAL A 240 -8.63 -1.07 21.26
N ALA A 241 -9.20 -1.27 20.07
CA ALA A 241 -8.84 -2.39 19.20
C ALA A 241 -7.38 -2.33 18.74
N GLN A 242 -6.85 -1.12 18.52
CA GLN A 242 -5.46 -0.93 18.10
C GLN A 242 -4.45 -1.30 19.19
N THR A 243 -4.74 -1.00 20.45
CA THR A 243 -3.89 -1.40 21.58
C THR A 243 -3.96 -2.90 21.82
N ALA A 244 -5.16 -3.48 21.71
CA ALA A 244 -5.38 -4.90 21.91
C ALA A 244 -4.65 -5.78 20.86
N ARG A 245 -4.45 -5.27 19.63
CA ARG A 245 -3.63 -5.91 18.58
C ARG A 245 -2.14 -6.03 18.88
N ARG A 246 -1.62 -5.30 19.88
CA ARG A 246 -0.22 -5.46 20.32
C ARG A 246 0.00 -6.77 21.09
N ILE A 247 -1.08 -7.44 21.49
CA ILE A 247 -1.04 -8.74 22.16
C ILE A 247 -1.09 -9.84 21.10
N PRO A 248 -0.05 -10.69 20.95
CA PRO A 248 0.05 -11.68 19.87
C PRO A 248 -1.16 -12.62 19.77
N VAL A 249 -1.67 -13.08 20.92
CA VAL A 249 -2.84 -13.99 21.00
C VAL A 249 -4.10 -13.32 20.48
N LEU A 250 -4.29 -12.04 20.81
CA LEU A 250 -5.47 -11.30 20.42
C LEU A 250 -5.41 -10.83 18.96
N ARG A 251 -4.21 -10.67 18.40
CA ARG A 251 -3.99 -10.38 16.98
C ARG A 251 -4.60 -11.45 16.07
N THR A 252 -4.36 -12.73 16.36
CA THR A 252 -4.87 -13.85 15.56
C THR A 252 -6.40 -13.91 15.57
N LEU A 253 -7.02 -13.53 16.70
CA LEU A 253 -8.48 -13.53 16.85
C LEU A 253 -9.16 -12.32 16.21
N LEU A 254 -8.48 -11.18 16.16
CA LEU A 254 -9.06 -9.92 15.69
C LEU A 254 -8.97 -9.71 14.18
N GLY A 255 -8.27 -10.58 13.45
CA GLY A 255 -8.04 -10.45 12.01
C GLY A 255 -7.17 -9.24 11.64
N ASP A 256 -6.41 -9.36 10.56
CA ASP A 256 -5.75 -8.19 9.96
C ASP A 256 -6.74 -7.47 9.04
N ASP A 257 -7.45 -6.47 9.58
CA ASP A 257 -8.25 -5.49 8.82
C ASP A 257 -7.36 -4.55 7.97
N ASP A 258 -6.43 -5.10 7.20
CA ASP A 258 -5.55 -4.35 6.31
C ASP A 258 -6.06 -4.33 4.87
N ASP A 259 -7.35 -4.63 4.69
CA ASP A 259 -8.00 -4.53 3.40
C ASP A 259 -7.96 -3.07 2.90
N GLY A 260 -7.50 -2.91 1.66
CA GLY A 260 -7.28 -1.60 1.06
C GLY A 260 -6.09 -0.86 1.65
N ILE A 261 -4.92 -1.48 1.72
CA ILE A 261 -3.65 -0.75 1.87
C ILE A 261 -2.91 -0.67 0.53
N ILE A 262 -2.20 0.43 0.30
CA ILE A 262 -1.43 0.66 -0.92
C ILE A 262 -0.12 1.41 -0.60
N ALA A 263 0.82 1.39 -1.54
CA ALA A 263 2.08 2.15 -1.45
C ALA A 263 1.91 3.58 -1.99
N PHE A 264 2.42 3.88 -3.18
CA PHE A 264 2.16 5.12 -3.93
C PHE A 264 1.20 4.92 -5.12
N ASN A 265 0.38 3.87 -5.09
CA ASN A 265 -0.72 3.66 -6.04
C ASN A 265 -1.77 4.78 -5.93
N ASP A 266 -2.52 5.12 -6.98
CA ASP A 266 -3.55 6.16 -6.89
C ASP A 266 -4.72 5.72 -6.00
N CYS A 267 -5.45 4.68 -6.41
CA CYS A 267 -6.65 4.19 -5.73
C CYS A 267 -6.60 2.69 -5.36
N ALA A 268 -6.04 1.84 -6.22
CA ALA A 268 -6.09 0.39 -6.07
C ALA A 268 -4.69 -0.25 -6.11
N PRO A 269 -4.48 -1.39 -5.44
CA PRO A 269 -3.21 -2.12 -5.48
C PRO A 269 -2.88 -2.68 -6.88
N TYR A 270 -3.91 -3.03 -7.65
CA TYR A 270 -3.80 -3.59 -8.99
C TYR A 270 -4.73 -2.86 -9.96
N LEU A 271 -4.23 -2.60 -11.16
CA LEU A 271 -5.02 -2.23 -12.33
C LEU A 271 -4.84 -3.31 -13.39
N VAL A 272 -5.94 -3.90 -13.83
CA VAL A 272 -6.00 -4.93 -14.87
C VAL A 272 -6.60 -4.31 -16.12
N ILE A 273 -6.01 -4.58 -17.27
CA ILE A 273 -6.58 -4.27 -18.59
C ILE A 273 -6.44 -5.50 -19.48
N ASN A 274 -7.25 -5.59 -20.53
CA ASN A 274 -7.11 -6.63 -21.54
C ASN A 274 -6.62 -6.07 -22.89
N GLU A 275 -5.95 -6.90 -23.69
CA GLU A 275 -5.37 -6.48 -24.98
C GLU A 275 -6.43 -6.07 -26.03
N ARG A 276 -7.61 -6.70 -26.01
CA ARG A 276 -8.74 -6.38 -26.90
C ARG A 276 -9.30 -4.99 -26.58
N SER A 277 -9.35 -4.60 -25.31
CA SER A 277 -9.72 -3.24 -24.88
C SER A 277 -8.75 -2.20 -25.45
N VAL A 278 -7.45 -2.48 -25.39
CA VAL A 278 -6.43 -1.60 -25.99
C VAL A 278 -6.56 -1.54 -27.52
N ALA A 279 -6.81 -2.69 -28.17
CA ALA A 279 -7.02 -2.76 -29.60
C ALA A 279 -8.27 -1.96 -30.02
N ASP A 280 -9.38 -2.07 -29.28
CA ASP A 280 -10.59 -1.27 -29.51
C ASP A 280 -10.30 0.22 -29.39
N VAL A 281 -9.57 0.66 -28.36
CA VAL A 281 -9.14 2.07 -28.23
C VAL A 281 -8.32 2.52 -29.44
N SER A 282 -7.48 1.66 -29.99
CA SER A 282 -6.68 1.97 -31.18
C SER A 282 -7.55 2.26 -32.41
N THR A 283 -8.72 1.63 -32.54
CA THR A 283 -9.66 1.90 -33.65
C THR A 283 -10.24 3.32 -33.62
N ARG A 284 -10.16 3.99 -32.47
CA ARG A 284 -10.67 5.36 -32.24
C ARG A 284 -9.58 6.43 -32.41
N LEU A 285 -8.34 6.01 -32.65
CA LEU A 285 -7.21 6.90 -32.93
C LEU A 285 -7.11 7.18 -34.44
N PRO A 286 -6.37 8.23 -34.85
CA PRO A 286 -6.09 8.48 -36.25
C PRO A 286 -5.45 7.26 -36.94
N ALA A 287 -5.66 7.15 -38.26
CA ALA A 287 -5.08 6.08 -39.06
C ALA A 287 -3.55 5.96 -38.83
N HIS A 288 -3.06 4.72 -38.76
CA HIS A 288 -1.66 4.37 -38.47
C HIS A 288 -1.16 4.68 -37.05
N MET A 289 -2.07 4.93 -36.10
CA MET A 289 -1.74 5.06 -34.69
C MET A 289 -2.31 3.90 -33.88
N GLU A 290 -1.45 3.20 -33.14
CA GLU A 290 -1.86 2.21 -32.15
C GLU A 290 -1.77 2.79 -30.74
N MET A 291 -2.69 2.37 -29.87
CA MET A 291 -2.67 2.76 -28.48
C MET A 291 -1.59 1.97 -27.74
N ASP A 292 -0.57 2.68 -27.28
CA ASP A 292 0.45 2.12 -26.40
C ASP A 292 -0.16 1.80 -25.02
N HIS A 293 -0.29 0.51 -24.73
CA HIS A 293 -0.90 0.05 -23.48
C HIS A 293 -0.12 0.51 -22.23
N THR A 294 1.16 0.88 -22.35
CA THR A 294 1.95 1.39 -21.22
C THR A 294 1.38 2.70 -20.66
N LYS A 295 0.65 3.46 -21.47
CA LYS A 295 0.01 4.73 -21.09
C LYS A 295 -1.11 4.55 -20.06
N PHE A 296 -1.75 3.38 -20.00
CA PHE A 296 -2.74 3.06 -18.97
C PHE A 296 -2.11 2.78 -17.60
N ARG A 297 -0.79 2.52 -17.55
CA ARG A 297 -0.06 2.20 -16.31
C ARG A 297 -0.68 1.01 -15.56
N ALA A 298 -1.21 0.05 -16.32
CA ALA A 298 -1.75 -1.18 -15.78
C ALA A 298 -0.66 -2.02 -15.13
N ASN A 299 -1.05 -2.72 -14.06
CA ASN A 299 -0.19 -3.70 -13.42
C ASN A 299 -0.20 -5.01 -14.19
N ILE A 300 -1.38 -5.42 -14.69
CA ILE A 300 -1.60 -6.69 -15.38
C ILE A 300 -2.26 -6.37 -16.72
N VAL A 301 -1.69 -6.93 -17.79
CA VAL A 301 -2.29 -6.91 -19.13
C VAL A 301 -2.64 -8.35 -19.46
N VAL A 302 -3.92 -8.63 -19.67
CA VAL A 302 -4.42 -9.98 -19.98
C VAL A 302 -4.56 -10.13 -21.49
N THR A 303 -4.09 -11.27 -22.00
CA THR A 303 -4.23 -11.68 -23.41
C THR A 303 -5.23 -12.82 -23.54
N GLY A 304 -5.83 -12.98 -24.72
CA GLY A 304 -6.73 -14.10 -25.00
C GLY A 304 -8.18 -13.90 -24.55
N SER A 305 -8.57 -12.67 -24.20
CA SER A 305 -9.98 -12.31 -23.99
C SER A 305 -10.77 -12.37 -25.29
N ASP A 306 -12.05 -12.74 -25.21
CA ASP A 306 -12.92 -12.92 -26.37
C ASP A 306 -13.36 -11.55 -26.93
N ALA A 307 -13.60 -10.58 -26.05
CA ALA A 307 -14.06 -9.24 -26.40
C ALA A 307 -13.31 -8.10 -25.67
N ALA A 308 -13.45 -6.89 -26.22
CA ALA A 308 -13.01 -5.68 -25.55
C ALA A 308 -13.89 -5.38 -24.32
N PHE A 309 -13.28 -4.84 -23.27
CA PHE A 309 -13.91 -4.42 -22.01
C PHE A 309 -14.51 -5.54 -21.15
N GLU A 310 -14.16 -6.80 -21.42
CA GLU A 310 -14.61 -7.94 -20.59
C GLU A 310 -14.12 -7.86 -19.14
N GLU A 311 -12.97 -7.21 -18.92
CA GLU A 311 -12.38 -7.00 -17.60
C GLU A 311 -13.29 -6.23 -16.64
N ASP A 312 -14.23 -5.44 -17.16
CA ASP A 312 -15.21 -4.71 -16.36
C ASP A 312 -16.22 -5.64 -15.66
N PHE A 313 -16.37 -6.86 -16.17
CA PHE A 313 -17.33 -7.87 -15.70
C PHE A 313 -16.68 -9.01 -14.91
N TRP A 314 -15.35 -9.03 -14.81
CA TRP A 314 -14.66 -10.06 -14.03
C TRP A 314 -14.82 -9.78 -12.53
N GLY A 315 -15.33 -10.76 -11.78
CA GLY A 315 -15.38 -10.68 -10.32
C GLY A 315 -14.06 -11.05 -9.64
N GLU A 316 -13.33 -12.00 -10.23
CA GLU A 316 -12.10 -12.55 -9.68
C GLU A 316 -11.10 -12.84 -10.80
N LEU A 317 -9.81 -12.66 -10.50
CA LEU A 317 -8.70 -13.05 -11.36
C LEU A 317 -7.78 -13.97 -10.59
N THR A 318 -7.75 -15.25 -10.96
CA THR A 318 -6.83 -16.24 -10.40
C THR A 318 -5.54 -16.29 -11.20
N LEU A 319 -4.42 -16.12 -10.50
CA LEU A 319 -3.08 -16.21 -11.02
C LEU A 319 -2.43 -17.49 -10.50
N GLU A 320 -1.95 -18.33 -11.42
CA GLU A 320 -1.17 -19.51 -11.07
C GLU A 320 0.27 -19.10 -10.74
N GLY A 321 0.73 -19.43 -9.53
CA GLY A 321 2.09 -19.19 -9.10
C GLY A 321 3.08 -20.25 -9.59
N ARG A 322 4.37 -20.07 -9.28
CA ARG A 322 5.37 -21.13 -9.42
C ARG A 322 5.19 -22.15 -8.29
N GLY A 323 4.36 -23.17 -8.53
CA GLY A 323 3.96 -24.23 -7.60
C GLY A 323 2.46 -24.53 -7.73
N GLU A 324 1.91 -25.50 -7.02
CA GLU A 324 0.45 -25.72 -6.93
C GLU A 324 -0.29 -24.62 -6.14
N GLU A 325 0.36 -23.48 -5.91
CA GLU A 325 -0.22 -22.34 -5.20
C GLU A 325 -0.82 -21.34 -6.19
N SER A 326 -2.15 -21.26 -6.21
CA SER A 326 -2.91 -20.23 -6.92
C SER A 326 -3.21 -19.06 -5.99
N SER A 327 -3.11 -17.83 -6.50
CA SER A 327 -3.55 -16.62 -5.78
C SER A 327 -4.68 -15.94 -6.53
N THR A 328 -5.74 -15.54 -5.82
CA THR A 328 -6.90 -14.86 -6.42
C THR A 328 -6.93 -13.39 -6.03
N ILE A 329 -7.14 -12.51 -7.02
CA ILE A 329 -7.41 -11.09 -6.86
C ILE A 329 -8.92 -10.89 -7.01
N ILE A 330 -9.56 -10.31 -5.99
CA ILE A 330 -10.96 -9.88 -6.10
C ILE A 330 -10.98 -8.53 -6.83
N LEU A 331 -11.70 -8.48 -7.94
CA LEU A 331 -11.80 -7.30 -8.78
C LEU A 331 -13.03 -6.48 -8.38
N THR A 332 -12.97 -5.17 -8.65
CA THR A 332 -14.13 -4.28 -8.53
C THR A 332 -15.00 -4.44 -9.78
N GLY A 333 -15.57 -5.63 -9.98
CA GLY A 333 -16.55 -5.87 -11.04
C GLY A 333 -17.81 -5.03 -10.80
N ASN A 334 -18.46 -4.61 -11.88
CA ASN A 334 -19.80 -4.01 -11.83
C ASN A 334 -20.90 -5.07 -11.78
#